data_AF-A0A542DFQ8-F1
#
_entry.id   AF-A0A542DFQ8-F1
#
_cell.length_a   1.000
_cell.length_b   1.000
_cell.length_c   1.000
_cell.angle_alpha   90.00
_cell.angle_beta   90.00
_cell.angle_gamma   90.00
#
_symmetry.space_group_name_H-M   'P 1'
#
loop_
_entity.id
_entity.type
_entity.pdbx_description
1 polymer ?
#
loop_
_entity_poly.entity_id
_entity_poly.type
_entity_poly.pdbx_seq_one_letter_code
_entity_poly.pdbx_strand_id
1 'polypeptide(L)'
;MSEHLPQGLTHPYGSRIKAMAYRHGYTFSWVPGDEWIAVQCGHVANASQRLLIVGERQPDEEVLLGRCTVVAVVRAPPVHLWYDARVLAAVADRWFRAKRQPVAAHGADQR
;
A
#
# COMPACT_ATOMS: atom_id res chain seq x y z
N MET A 1 18.75 4.88 -6.87
CA MET A 1 18.32 3.49 -7.10
C MET A 1 16.87 3.54 -7.53
N SER A 2 16.58 3.24 -8.80
CA SER A 2 15.19 3.12 -9.25
C SER A 2 14.67 1.76 -8.79
N GLU A 3 13.67 1.76 -7.92
CA GLU A 3 12.92 0.53 -7.60
C GLU A 3 12.23 0.08 -8.91
N HIS A 4 12.47 -1.16 -9.36
CA HIS A 4 11.76 -1.72 -10.50
C HIS A 4 10.32 -2.03 -10.07
N LEU A 5 9.42 -1.06 -10.27
CA LEU A 5 8.00 -1.23 -10.04
C LEU A 5 7.33 -1.92 -11.25
N PRO A 6 6.27 -2.71 -11.04
CA PRO A 6 5.53 -3.33 -12.13
C PRO A 6 4.86 -2.28 -13.02
N GLN A 7 4.65 -2.63 -14.29
CA GLN A 7 3.83 -1.84 -15.19
C GLN A 7 2.41 -1.68 -14.60
N GLY A 8 1.84 -0.47 -14.72
CA GLY A 8 0.52 -0.15 -14.16
C GLY A 8 0.54 0.26 -12.68
N LEU A 9 1.71 0.33 -12.04
CA LEU A 9 1.88 1.00 -10.75
C LEU A 9 2.53 2.37 -10.98
N THR A 10 1.79 3.43 -10.74
CA THR A 10 2.36 4.77 -10.70
C THR A 10 3.38 4.85 -9.56
N HIS A 11 4.56 5.35 -9.87
CA HIS A 11 5.61 5.49 -8.88
C HIS A 11 5.13 6.42 -7.74
N PRO A 12 5.14 5.95 -6.48
CA PRO A 12 4.48 6.65 -5.38
C PRO A 12 5.20 7.95 -4.98
N TYR A 13 6.49 8.08 -5.33
CA TYR A 13 7.23 9.34 -5.15
C TYR A 13 7.07 10.20 -6.40
N GLY A 14 6.51 11.40 -6.23
CA GLY A 14 6.30 12.38 -7.32
C GLY A 14 4.88 12.45 -7.85
N SER A 15 4.00 11.55 -7.42
CA SER A 15 2.62 11.46 -7.88
C SER A 15 1.64 11.85 -6.79
N ARG A 16 0.51 12.44 -7.19
CA ARG A 16 -0.57 12.85 -6.28
C ARG A 16 -1.38 11.63 -5.86
N ILE A 17 -1.19 11.19 -4.62
CA ILE A 17 -1.90 10.05 -4.05
C ILE A 17 -3.26 10.52 -3.53
N LYS A 18 -4.33 9.81 -3.87
CA LYS A 18 -5.70 10.13 -3.41
C LYS A 18 -6.18 9.31 -2.23
N ALA A 19 -5.61 8.13 -2.00
CA ALA A 19 -5.98 7.32 -0.84
C ALA A 19 -4.77 6.63 -0.24
N MET A 20 -4.78 6.56 1.08
CA MET A 20 -3.73 5.94 1.87
C MET A 20 -4.32 5.30 3.12
N ALA A 21 -3.76 4.17 3.55
CA ALA A 21 -4.04 3.58 4.85
C ALA A 21 -2.74 3.19 5.53
N TYR A 22 -2.64 3.47 6.83
CA TYR A 22 -1.56 2.96 7.67
C TYR A 22 -2.09 1.83 8.56
N ARG A 23 -1.60 0.60 8.33
CA ARG A 23 -2.00 -0.61 9.06
C ARG A 23 -0.84 -1.58 9.25
N HIS A 24 -0.79 -2.20 10.43
CA HIS A 24 0.18 -3.25 10.77
C HIS A 24 1.66 -2.87 10.58
N GLY A 25 2.02 -1.59 10.73
CA GLY A 25 3.39 -1.13 10.46
C GLY A 25 3.67 -0.74 9.01
N TYR A 26 2.68 -0.81 8.12
CA TYR A 26 2.82 -0.56 6.69
C TYR A 26 1.88 0.54 6.22
N THR A 27 2.33 1.27 5.22
CA THR A 27 1.52 2.22 4.46
C THR A 27 1.10 1.60 3.14
N PHE A 28 -0.19 1.69 2.82
CA PHE A 28 -0.79 1.24 1.58
C PHE A 28 -1.26 2.47 0.82
N SER A 29 -0.87 2.62 -0.45
CA SER A 29 -1.21 3.77 -1.28
C SER A 29 -1.52 3.37 -2.73
N TRP A 30 -2.43 4.11 -3.37
CA TRP A 30 -2.68 4.00 -4.81
C TRP A 30 -2.88 5.38 -5.45
N VAL A 31 -2.59 5.49 -6.74
CA VAL A 31 -3.02 6.61 -7.59
C VAL A 31 -4.23 6.19 -8.40
N PRO A 32 -5.23 7.08 -8.61
CA PRO A 32 -6.30 6.76 -9.51
C PRO A 32 -5.79 6.49 -10.94
N GLY A 33 -5.91 5.25 -11.38
CA GLY A 33 -5.51 4.70 -12.66
C GLY A 33 -4.68 3.42 -12.47
N ASP A 34 -4.15 3.21 -11.26
CA ASP A 34 -3.24 2.11 -10.98
C ASP A 34 -3.95 0.76 -10.93
N GLU A 35 -3.25 -0.25 -11.45
CA GLU A 35 -3.65 -1.65 -11.31
C GLU A 35 -3.18 -2.26 -9.98
N TRP A 36 -2.33 -1.53 -9.27
CA TRP A 36 -1.62 -1.99 -8.09
C TRP A 36 -1.66 -0.97 -6.95
N ILE A 37 -1.54 -1.49 -5.74
CA ILE A 37 -1.36 -0.77 -4.48
C ILE A 37 0.10 -0.94 -4.10
N ALA A 38 0.79 0.17 -3.84
CA ALA A 38 2.12 0.14 -3.25
C ALA A 38 2.01 -0.11 -1.74
N VAL A 39 2.82 -1.04 -1.23
CA VAL A 39 2.97 -1.30 0.20
C VAL A 39 4.35 -0.84 0.63
N GLN A 40 4.41 0.06 1.60
CA GLN A 40 5.63 0.70 2.07
C GLN A 40 5.81 0.45 3.57
N CYS A 41 7.05 0.29 4.03
CA CYS A 41 7.33 0.14 5.46
C CYS A 41 7.23 1.47 6.22
N GLY A 42 6.57 1.47 7.38
CA GLY A 42 6.54 2.61 8.30
C GLY A 42 5.46 3.64 7.98
N HIS A 43 5.53 4.78 8.68
CA HIS A 43 4.63 5.91 8.48
C HIS A 43 5.15 6.75 7.31
N VAL A 44 4.30 7.01 6.33
CA VAL A 44 4.62 8.01 5.31
C VAL A 44 4.12 9.38 5.77
N ALA A 45 5.02 10.34 5.85
CA ALA A 45 4.67 11.74 6.09
C ALA A 45 4.15 12.37 4.79
N ASN A 46 3.05 13.12 4.87
CA ASN A 46 2.67 14.00 3.77
C ASN A 46 3.73 15.09 3.66
N ALA A 47 4.59 15.01 2.64
CA ALA A 47 5.72 15.90 2.44
C ALA A 47 5.29 17.36 2.18
N SER A 48 4.06 17.59 1.70
CA SER A 48 3.55 18.96 1.51
C SER A 48 3.10 19.60 2.83
N GLN A 49 2.61 18.83 3.78
CA GLN A 49 1.99 19.36 5.01
C GLN A 49 2.78 19.05 6.30
N ARG A 50 3.91 18.32 6.23
CA ARG A 50 4.66 17.83 7.40
C ARG A 50 3.77 17.12 8.44
N LEU A 51 2.72 16.45 7.96
CA LEU A 51 1.78 15.73 8.82
C LEU A 51 2.16 14.26 8.89
N LEU A 52 2.21 13.74 10.13
CA LEU A 52 2.28 12.32 10.40
C LEU A 52 0.86 11.75 10.26
N ILE A 53 0.62 10.94 9.23
CA ILE A 53 -0.70 10.33 9.05
C ILE A 53 -0.78 9.09 9.95
N VAL A 54 -1.35 9.31 11.15
CA VAL A 54 -1.63 8.26 12.13
C VAL A 54 -3.13 7.96 12.06
N GLY A 55 -3.52 7.08 11.14
CA GLY A 55 -4.90 6.59 11.05
C GLY A 55 -5.49 6.55 9.64
N GLU A 56 -6.65 5.90 9.55
CA GLU A 56 -7.38 5.61 8.31
C GLU A 56 -8.23 6.79 7.85
N ARG A 57 -7.59 7.89 7.49
CA ARG A 57 -8.30 8.95 6.77
C ARG A 57 -7.88 8.94 5.33
N GLN A 58 -8.85 8.76 4.45
CA GLN A 58 -8.71 9.22 3.09
C GLN A 58 -8.56 10.73 3.16
N PRO A 59 -7.43 11.28 2.70
CA PRO A 59 -7.26 12.72 2.68
C PRO A 59 -8.27 13.30 1.67
N ASP A 60 -8.96 14.36 2.06
CA ASP A 60 -9.85 15.11 1.15
C ASP A 60 -9.04 15.83 0.06
N GLU A 61 -7.71 15.89 0.22
CA GLU A 61 -6.73 16.52 -0.65
C GLU A 61 -5.70 15.51 -1.15
N GLU A 62 -5.03 15.84 -2.25
CA GLU A 62 -3.92 15.04 -2.76
C GLU A 62 -2.71 15.11 -1.80
N VAL A 63 -2.19 13.96 -1.41
CA VAL A 63 -1.01 13.89 -0.52
C VAL A 63 0.25 13.55 -1.31
N LEU A 64 1.37 14.15 -0.90
CA LEU A 64 2.68 13.84 -1.48
C LEU A 64 3.42 12.93 -0.51
N LEU A 65 3.73 11.71 -0.95
CA LEU A 65 4.41 10.74 -0.09
C LEU A 65 5.90 11.07 0.05
N GLY A 66 6.39 11.06 1.29
CA GLY A 66 7.81 10.97 1.57
C GLY A 66 8.44 9.70 0.96
N ARG A 67 9.76 9.71 0.77
CA ARG A 67 10.50 8.56 0.23
C ARG A 67 10.51 7.41 1.25
N CYS A 68 9.74 6.36 0.98
CA CYS A 68 9.65 5.15 1.80
C CYS A 68 9.59 3.91 0.91
N THR A 69 10.62 3.08 0.93
CA THR A 69 10.80 1.87 0.11
C THR A 69 9.50 1.07 -0.08
N VAL A 70 9.19 0.76 -1.34
CA VAL A 70 8.09 -0.15 -1.69
C VAL A 70 8.56 -1.58 -1.42
N VAL A 71 7.92 -2.26 -0.46
CA VAL A 71 8.30 -3.61 -0.02
C VAL A 71 7.39 -4.70 -0.57
N ALA A 72 6.22 -4.33 -1.08
CA ALA A 72 5.32 -5.23 -1.79
C ALA A 72 4.35 -4.44 -2.69
N VAL A 73 3.69 -5.17 -3.58
CA VAL A 73 2.57 -4.66 -4.39
C VAL A 73 1.38 -5.59 -4.24
N VAL A 74 0.18 -5.02 -4.20
CA VAL A 74 -1.08 -5.79 -4.11
C VAL A 74 -2.00 -5.34 -5.22
N ARG A 75 -2.78 -6.24 -5.82
CA ARG A 75 -3.69 -5.87 -6.89
C ARG A 75 -4.75 -4.88 -6.39
N ALA A 76 -4.95 -3.80 -7.13
CA ALA A 76 -5.96 -2.80 -6.81
C ALA A 76 -7.38 -3.39 -7.02
N PRO A 77 -8.35 -3.01 -6.17
CA PRO A 77 -9.76 -3.31 -6.39
C PRO A 77 -10.30 -2.51 -7.60
N PRO A 78 -11.51 -2.82 -8.08
CA PRO A 78 -12.17 -2.02 -9.11
C PRO A 78 -12.22 -0.52 -8.78
N VAL A 79 -12.10 0.32 -9.81
CA VAL A 79 -11.98 1.79 -9.72
C VAL A 79 -13.08 2.44 -8.86
N HIS A 80 -14.31 1.94 -8.92
CA HIS A 80 -15.43 2.50 -8.16
C HIS A 80 -15.31 2.31 -6.63
N LEU A 81 -14.38 1.48 -6.17
CA LEU A 81 -14.11 1.21 -4.75
C LEU A 81 -12.95 2.02 -4.18
N TRP A 82 -12.28 2.85 -5.00
CA TRP A 82 -11.06 3.55 -4.59
C TRP A 82 -11.27 4.67 -3.57
N TYR A 83 -12.51 5.13 -3.43
CA TYR A 83 -12.91 6.14 -2.46
C TYR A 83 -13.51 5.54 -1.18
N ASP A 84 -13.46 4.21 -1.03
CA ASP A 84 -13.89 3.56 0.20
C ASP A 84 -12.68 3.17 1.05
N ALA A 85 -12.42 3.95 2.10
CA ALA A 85 -11.33 3.70 3.04
C ALA A 85 -11.38 2.28 3.65
N ARG A 86 -12.59 1.70 3.78
CA ARG A 86 -12.78 0.33 4.32
C ARG A 86 -12.22 -0.73 3.38
N VAL A 87 -12.18 -0.45 2.08
CA VAL A 87 -11.62 -1.38 1.09
C VAL A 87 -10.11 -1.45 1.23
N LEU A 88 -9.43 -0.32 1.38
CA LEU A 88 -7.98 -0.30 1.57
C LEU A 88 -7.58 -0.94 2.91
N ALA A 89 -8.38 -0.73 3.96
CA ALA A 89 -8.24 -1.42 5.24
C ALA A 89 -8.36 -2.95 5.09
N ALA A 90 -9.39 -3.42 4.39
CA ALA A 90 -9.62 -4.85 4.16
C ALA A 90 -8.50 -5.49 3.31
N VAL A 91 -7.97 -4.77 2.32
CA VAL A 91 -6.80 -5.20 1.53
C VAL A 91 -5.56 -5.31 2.43
N ALA A 92 -5.30 -4.30 3.26
CA ALA A 92 -4.17 -4.30 4.18
C ALA A 92 -4.25 -5.47 5.17
N ASP A 93 -5.42 -5.71 5.76
CA ASP A 93 -5.65 -6.82 6.68
C ASP A 93 -5.46 -8.17 5.99
N ARG A 94 -5.96 -8.33 4.76
CA ARG A 94 -5.79 -9.57 3.98
C ARG A 94 -4.33 -9.84 3.63
N TRP A 95 -3.62 -8.82 3.15
CA TRP A 95 -2.20 -8.92 2.81
C TRP A 95 -1.37 -9.29 4.03
N PHE A 96 -1.62 -8.64 5.17
CA PHE A 96 -0.88 -8.91 6.40
C PHE A 96 -1.15 -10.33 6.92
N ARG A 97 -2.40 -10.81 6.86
CA ARG A 97 -2.74 -12.20 7.20
C ARG A 97 -2.01 -13.21 6.31
N ALA A 98 -2.00 -12.99 4.99
CA ALA A 98 -1.29 -13.86 4.05
C ALA A 98 0.22 -13.89 4.33
N LYS A 99 0.82 -12.74 4.65
CA LYS A 99 2.25 -12.64 5.03
C LYS A 99 2.59 -13.39 6.32
N ARG A 100 1.62 -13.49 7.25
CA ARG A 100 1.80 -14.17 8.55
C ARG A 100 1.49 -15.66 8.54
N GLN A 101 0.90 -16.18 7.46
CA GLN A 101 0.73 -17.63 7.35
C GLN A 101 2.12 -18.27 7.27
N PRO A 102 2.46 -19.21 8.16
CA PRO A 102 3.65 -20.02 7.97
C PRO A 102 3.50 -20.74 6.64
N VAL A 103 4.54 -20.71 5.81
CA VAL A 103 4.61 -21.61 4.66
C VAL A 103 4.50 -23.02 5.23
N ALA A 104 3.35 -23.66 5.07
CA ALA A 104 3.19 -25.05 5.48
C ALA A 104 4.34 -25.83 4.81
N ALA A 105 5.15 -26.49 5.62
CA ALA A 105 6.30 -27.27 5.19
C ALA A 105 5.84 -28.35 4.19
N HIS A 106 5.76 -27.98 2.92
CA HIS A 106 5.60 -28.90 1.80
C HIS A 106 6.98 -29.49 1.53
N GLY A 107 7.21 -30.71 2.04
CA GLY A 107 8.37 -31.52 1.69
C GLY A 107 9.15 -32.07 2.88
N ALA A 108 8.48 -32.78 3.79
CA ALA A 108 9.16 -33.66 4.73
C ALA A 108 8.37 -34.95 4.92
N ASP A 109 7.95 -35.60 3.83
CA ASP A 109 7.66 -37.03 3.85
C ASP A 109 7.55 -37.57 2.43
N GLN A 110 8.60 -38.26 1.96
CA GLN A 110 8.51 -39.51 1.19
C GLN A 110 9.86 -40.23 1.38
N ARG A 111 9.88 -41.15 2.35
CA ARG A 111 10.86 -42.24 2.41
C ARG A 111 10.50 -43.31 1.39
#